data_AF-A0A8W8MM57-F1
#
_entry.id   AF-A0A8W8MM57-F1
#
_cell.length_a   1.000
_cell.length_b   1.000
_cell.length_c   1.000
_cell.angle_alpha   90.00
_cell.angle_beta   90.00
_cell.angle_gamma   90.00
#
_symmetry.space_group_name_H-M   'P 1'
#
loop_
_entity.id
_entity.type
_entity.pdbx_description
1 polymer ?
#
loop_
_entity_poly.entity_id
_entity_poly.type
_entity_poly.pdbx_seq_one_letter_code
_entity_poly.pdbx_strand_id
1 'polypeptide(L)'
;RMELHLFGGFRDDKGTSEGLSIKLLTAFNNLPEEIHLQTACITDINNTKKGSTNFPVIYGIVIHLNSGEIQKATFLDRGPDQPIRSARHFTGSEEIINIYDHKKGVLSIGPFNYSTMDEIDLLCRLPDQFIREHLSTSPEQEPAHFEDAVRAALVQIRDHPKPLQTVFKEGKPRQYKLEANGAWTRCN
;
A
#
# COMPACT_ATOMS: atom_id res chain seq x y z
N ARG A 1 -4.44 -14.83 -23.30
CA ARG A 1 -3.56 -13.66 -23.51
C ARG A 1 -3.28 -13.02 -22.15
N MET A 2 -2.11 -12.44 -21.94
CA MET A 2 -1.82 -11.66 -20.73
C MET A 2 -2.18 -10.20 -20.96
N GLU A 3 -2.97 -9.62 -20.07
CA GLU A 3 -3.45 -8.24 -20.16
C GLU A 3 -2.86 -7.42 -19.02
N LEU A 4 -2.32 -6.25 -19.35
CA LEU A 4 -1.75 -5.31 -18.40
C LEU A 4 -2.65 -4.07 -18.30
N HIS A 5 -2.98 -3.69 -17.07
CA HIS A 5 -3.67 -2.45 -16.75
C HIS A 5 -2.87 -1.68 -15.70
N LEU A 6 -2.53 -0.43 -16.01
CA LEU A 6 -1.79 0.48 -15.14
C LEU A 6 -2.68 1.66 -14.77
N PHE A 7 -2.78 1.95 -13.47
CA PHE A 7 -3.53 3.07 -12.92
C PHE A 7 -2.72 3.75 -11.82
N GLY A 8 -2.87 5.08 -11.69
CA GLY A 8 -2.33 5.83 -10.55
C GLY A 8 -1.24 6.82 -10.91
N GLY A 9 -0.66 7.46 -9.90
CA GLY A 9 0.22 8.61 -10.08
C GLY A 9 -0.54 9.83 -10.62
N PHE A 10 0.16 10.95 -10.70
CA PHE A 10 -0.33 12.21 -11.28
C PHE A 10 0.87 13.05 -11.69
N ARG A 11 0.67 14.32 -12.07
CA ARG A 11 1.79 15.24 -12.30
C ARG A 11 2.30 15.79 -10.97
N ASP A 12 2.97 14.94 -10.18
CA ASP A 12 3.59 15.34 -8.92
C ASP A 12 4.85 16.17 -9.16
N ASP A 13 5.11 17.13 -8.27
CA ASP A 13 6.18 18.12 -8.41
C ASP A 13 7.59 17.49 -8.40
N LYS A 14 7.71 16.27 -7.87
CA LYS A 14 8.98 15.54 -7.78
C LYS A 14 9.24 14.65 -9.00
N GLY A 15 8.30 14.55 -9.95
CA GLY A 15 8.40 13.67 -11.12
C GLY A 15 8.41 12.17 -10.76
N THR A 16 7.95 11.81 -9.55
CA THR A 16 8.02 10.45 -9.01
C THR A 16 7.11 9.51 -9.82
N SER A 17 5.89 9.97 -10.12
CA SER A 17 4.90 9.21 -10.89
C SER A 17 5.38 8.93 -12.30
N GLU A 18 5.95 9.93 -12.98
CA GLU A 18 6.53 9.76 -14.32
C GLU A 18 7.67 8.75 -14.30
N GLY A 19 8.62 8.91 -13.38
CA GLY A 19 9.75 8.00 -13.23
C GLY A 19 9.32 6.56 -12.96
N LEU A 20 8.29 6.34 -12.13
CA LEU A 20 7.75 5.01 -11.85
C LEU A 20 7.02 4.43 -13.08
N SER A 21 6.20 5.23 -13.76
CA SER A 21 5.48 4.82 -14.97
C SER A 21 6.45 4.33 -16.06
N ILE A 22 7.54 5.06 -16.31
CA ILE A 22 8.57 4.67 -17.28
C ILE A 22 9.24 3.35 -16.87
N LYS A 23 9.61 3.21 -15.59
CA LYS A 23 10.23 1.97 -15.07
C LYS A 23 9.33 0.76 -15.25
N LEU A 24 8.04 0.88 -14.93
CA LEU A 24 7.07 -0.20 -15.08
C LEU A 24 6.88 -0.60 -16.56
N LEU A 25 6.64 0.37 -17.44
CA LEU A 25 6.48 0.11 -18.88
C LEU A 25 7.73 -0.55 -19.47
N THR A 26 8.92 -0.08 -19.10
CA THR A 26 10.19 -0.66 -19.54
C THR A 26 10.35 -2.10 -19.04
N ALA A 27 10.04 -2.35 -17.76
CA ALA A 27 10.14 -3.68 -17.18
C ALA A 27 9.22 -4.68 -17.89
N PHE A 28 7.96 -4.33 -18.14
CA PHE A 28 7.02 -5.19 -18.85
C PHE A 28 7.38 -5.39 -20.33
N ASN A 29 7.88 -4.36 -21.01
CA ASN A 29 8.30 -4.47 -22.40
C ASN A 29 9.52 -5.40 -22.59
N ASN A 30 10.35 -5.55 -21.55
CA ASN A 30 11.54 -6.39 -21.59
C ASN A 30 11.27 -7.85 -21.20
N LEU A 31 10.04 -8.20 -20.84
CA LEU A 31 9.66 -9.58 -20.56
C LEU A 31 9.56 -10.39 -21.88
N PRO A 32 9.92 -11.68 -21.85
CA PRO A 32 9.79 -12.55 -23.02
C PRO A 32 8.33 -12.88 -23.37
N GLU A 33 7.40 -12.74 -22.42
CA GLU A 33 5.98 -12.97 -22.63
C GLU A 33 5.31 -11.85 -23.43
N GLU A 34 4.36 -12.22 -24.28
CA GLU A 34 3.49 -11.25 -24.96
C GLU A 34 2.45 -10.69 -23.99
N ILE A 35 2.67 -9.45 -23.55
CA ILE A 35 1.81 -8.73 -22.61
C ILE A 35 1.13 -7.58 -23.34
N HIS A 36 -0.19 -7.61 -23.40
CA HIS A 36 -0.98 -6.57 -24.07
C HIS A 36 -1.37 -5.49 -23.07
N LEU A 37 -0.84 -4.28 -23.26
CA LEU A 37 -1.28 -3.10 -22.51
C LEU A 37 -2.72 -2.74 -22.92
N GLN A 38 -3.68 -3.02 -22.04
CA GLN A 38 -5.10 -2.73 -22.25
C GLN A 38 -5.50 -1.37 -21.69
N THR A 39 -4.89 -0.94 -20.58
CA THR A 39 -5.20 0.35 -19.95
C THR A 39 -3.95 0.98 -19.36
N ALA A 40 -3.75 2.28 -19.62
CA ALA A 40 -2.72 3.08 -19.00
C ALA A 40 -3.31 4.45 -18.59
N CYS A 41 -3.94 4.50 -17.43
CA CYS A 41 -4.42 5.73 -16.81
C CYS A 41 -3.43 6.14 -15.70
N ILE A 42 -2.25 6.58 -16.14
CA ILE A 42 -1.10 6.88 -15.28
C ILE A 42 -0.58 8.30 -15.50
N THR A 43 0.07 8.87 -14.47
CA THR A 43 0.74 10.18 -14.51
C THR A 43 -0.17 11.27 -15.11
N ASP A 44 0.15 11.83 -16.28
CA ASP A 44 -0.61 12.90 -16.95
C ASP A 44 -2.06 12.50 -17.23
N ILE A 45 -2.30 11.25 -17.62
CA ILE A 45 -3.64 10.75 -17.94
C ILE A 45 -4.51 10.64 -16.69
N ASN A 46 -3.90 10.43 -15.53
CA ASN A 46 -4.58 10.41 -14.25
C ASN A 46 -4.57 11.78 -13.55
N ASN A 47 -4.17 12.87 -14.21
CA ASN A 47 -4.00 14.17 -13.56
C ASN A 47 -5.23 15.08 -13.75
N THR A 48 -5.57 15.81 -12.69
CA THR A 48 -6.47 16.97 -12.72
C THR A 48 -5.86 18.14 -11.95
N LYS A 49 -6.41 19.34 -12.12
CA LYS A 49 -5.99 20.54 -11.38
C LYS A 49 -7.14 21.10 -10.56
N LYS A 50 -6.84 21.44 -9.29
CA LYS A 50 -7.72 22.27 -8.45
C LYS A 50 -6.98 23.58 -8.18
N GLY A 51 -7.39 24.64 -8.86
CA GLY A 51 -6.57 25.87 -8.93
C GLY A 51 -5.25 25.60 -9.64
N SER A 52 -4.13 25.92 -8.99
CA SER A 52 -2.77 25.64 -9.49
C SER A 52 -2.26 24.25 -9.15
N THR A 53 -2.84 23.58 -8.16
CA THR A 53 -2.31 22.33 -7.60
C THR A 53 -2.80 21.10 -8.38
N ASN A 54 -1.87 20.18 -8.69
CA ASN A 54 -2.16 18.93 -9.38
C ASN A 54 -2.69 17.87 -8.41
N PHE A 55 -3.62 17.04 -8.88
CA PHE A 55 -4.21 15.94 -8.11
C PHE A 55 -4.38 14.70 -9.00
N PRO A 56 -4.26 13.48 -8.45
CA PRO A 56 -4.73 12.29 -9.14
C PRO A 56 -6.26 12.26 -9.23
N VAL A 57 -6.78 11.77 -10.35
CA VAL A 57 -8.22 11.54 -10.58
C VAL A 57 -8.65 10.20 -9.99
N ILE A 58 -7.79 9.18 -10.09
CA ILE A 58 -8.00 7.83 -9.58
C ILE A 58 -6.98 7.57 -8.47
N TYR A 59 -7.50 7.32 -7.27
CA TYR A 59 -6.72 6.94 -6.07
C TYR A 59 -6.77 5.43 -5.78
N GLY A 60 -7.82 4.75 -6.24
CA GLY A 60 -8.05 3.35 -5.98
C GLY A 60 -8.97 2.73 -7.02
N ILE A 61 -8.77 1.44 -7.25
CA ILE A 61 -9.57 0.62 -8.16
C ILE A 61 -9.95 -0.70 -7.48
N VAL A 62 -11.03 -1.31 -7.97
CA VAL A 62 -11.38 -2.70 -7.68
C VAL A 62 -11.46 -3.47 -9.01
N ILE A 63 -11.10 -4.75 -8.97
CA ILE A 63 -11.21 -5.66 -10.10
C ILE A 63 -12.14 -6.80 -9.69
N HIS A 64 -13.23 -6.97 -10.42
CA HIS A 64 -14.18 -8.06 -10.23
C HIS A 64 -13.64 -9.33 -10.86
N LEU A 65 -13.19 -10.29 -10.06
CA LEU A 65 -12.47 -11.48 -10.55
C LEU A 65 -13.29 -12.33 -11.55
N ASN A 66 -14.62 -12.36 -11.42
CA ASN A 66 -15.48 -13.16 -12.28
C ASN A 66 -15.69 -12.52 -13.66
N SER A 67 -15.74 -11.19 -13.75
CA SER A 67 -16.02 -10.47 -14.98
C SER A 67 -14.80 -9.80 -15.61
N GLY A 68 -13.72 -9.61 -14.84
CA GLY A 68 -12.59 -8.77 -15.21
C GLY A 68 -12.89 -7.28 -15.18
N GLU A 69 -14.08 -6.87 -14.73
CA GLU A 69 -14.48 -5.46 -14.72
C GLU A 69 -13.65 -4.65 -13.72
N ILE A 70 -13.14 -3.50 -14.17
CA ILE A 70 -12.34 -2.58 -13.37
C ILE A 70 -13.15 -1.31 -13.10
N GLN A 71 -13.29 -0.94 -11.83
CA GLN A 71 -14.04 0.23 -11.39
C GLN A 71 -13.22 1.08 -10.41
N LYS A 72 -13.46 2.40 -10.39
CA LYS A 72 -12.89 3.28 -9.36
C LYS A 72 -13.48 2.92 -8.00
N ALA A 73 -12.65 2.87 -6.97
CA ALA A 73 -13.08 2.47 -5.63
C ALA A 73 -12.32 3.21 -4.52
N THR A 74 -12.99 3.36 -3.38
CA THR A 74 -12.41 3.85 -2.13
C THR A 74 -12.66 2.81 -1.05
N PHE A 75 -11.62 2.48 -0.27
CA PHE A 75 -11.69 1.44 0.76
C PHE A 75 -11.60 2.06 2.15
N LEU A 76 -12.69 1.90 2.91
CA LEU A 76 -12.76 2.29 4.32
C LEU A 76 -12.08 1.24 5.20
N ASP A 77 -12.39 -0.04 4.97
CA ASP A 77 -11.69 -1.16 5.61
C ASP A 77 -10.51 -1.63 4.75
N ARG A 78 -9.31 -1.58 5.32
CA ARG A 78 -8.04 -1.97 4.68
C ARG A 78 -7.33 -3.06 5.48
N GLY A 79 -8.02 -3.63 6.46
CA GLY A 79 -7.51 -4.68 7.32
C GLY A 79 -7.36 -6.02 6.60
N PRO A 80 -7.01 -7.08 7.35
CA PRO A 80 -6.58 -7.04 8.74
C PRO A 80 -5.15 -6.50 8.89
N ASP A 81 -4.76 -6.21 10.14
CA ASP A 81 -3.36 -5.96 10.53
C ASP A 81 -2.67 -4.84 9.72
N GLN A 82 -3.42 -3.79 9.37
CA GLN A 82 -2.89 -2.65 8.63
C GLN A 82 -1.67 -2.01 9.33
N PRO A 83 -1.67 -1.73 10.66
CA PRO A 83 -0.53 -1.08 11.31
C PRO A 83 0.78 -1.86 11.18
N ILE A 84 0.76 -3.19 11.33
CA ILE A 84 1.97 -4.02 11.21
C ILE A 84 2.45 -4.16 9.76
N ARG A 85 1.51 -4.25 8.81
CA ARG A 85 1.84 -4.21 7.38
C ARG A 85 2.49 -2.86 7.02
N SER A 86 1.96 -1.76 7.53
CA SER A 86 2.52 -0.41 7.32
C SER A 86 3.87 -0.22 8.01
N ALA A 87 4.05 -0.70 9.25
CA ALA A 87 5.31 -0.62 9.99
C ALA A 87 6.50 -1.22 9.22
N ARG A 88 6.28 -2.35 8.53
CA ARG A 88 7.28 -2.96 7.65
C ARG A 88 7.75 -2.01 6.54
N HIS A 89 6.85 -1.23 5.95
CA HIS A 89 7.19 -0.32 4.85
C HIS A 89 7.84 0.97 5.36
N PHE A 90 7.36 1.53 6.48
CA PHE A 90 7.93 2.75 7.08
C PHE A 90 9.39 2.58 7.54
N THR A 91 9.80 1.35 7.82
CA THR A 91 11.17 1.01 8.25
C THR A 91 12.09 0.67 7.08
N GLY A 92 11.66 0.95 5.84
CA GLY A 92 12.49 0.85 4.64
C GLY A 92 12.53 -0.52 3.98
N SER A 93 11.56 -1.40 4.26
CA SER A 93 11.51 -2.69 3.55
C SER A 93 11.18 -2.49 2.06
N GLU A 94 12.13 -2.82 1.19
CA GLU A 94 11.96 -2.74 -0.27
C GLU A 94 11.32 -4.01 -0.87
N GLU A 95 11.26 -5.10 -0.11
CA GLU A 95 10.75 -6.38 -0.62
C GLU A 95 9.23 -6.33 -0.83
N ILE A 96 8.79 -6.66 -2.05
CA ILE A 96 7.39 -6.90 -2.43
C ILE A 96 7.06 -8.38 -2.14
N ILE A 97 6.02 -8.64 -1.34
CA ILE A 97 5.65 -9.98 -0.90
C ILE A 97 4.24 -10.38 -1.35
N ASN A 98 4.06 -11.66 -1.71
CA ASN A 98 2.73 -12.24 -1.88
C ASN A 98 2.14 -12.59 -0.50
N ILE A 99 0.99 -12.01 -0.19
CA ILE A 99 0.31 -12.20 1.10
C ILE A 99 -0.89 -13.15 1.04
N TYR A 100 -1.31 -13.62 -0.14
CA TYR A 100 -2.54 -14.41 -0.28
C TYR A 100 -2.31 -15.75 -0.99
N ASP A 101 -2.69 -16.84 -0.32
CA ASP A 101 -2.74 -18.18 -0.91
C ASP A 101 -4.15 -18.44 -1.44
N HIS A 102 -4.33 -18.26 -2.75
CA HIS A 102 -5.63 -18.44 -3.40
C HIS A 102 -6.13 -19.88 -3.39
N LYS A 103 -5.24 -20.89 -3.25
CA LYS A 103 -5.64 -22.30 -3.19
C LYS A 103 -6.22 -22.65 -1.83
N LYS A 104 -5.73 -21.99 -0.77
CA LYS A 104 -6.20 -22.20 0.61
C LYS A 104 -7.24 -21.18 1.06
N GLY A 105 -7.40 -20.08 0.32
CA GLY A 105 -8.23 -18.94 0.74
C GLY A 105 -7.70 -18.28 2.01
N VAL A 106 -6.37 -18.20 2.16
CA VAL A 106 -5.72 -17.72 3.39
C VAL A 106 -4.85 -16.51 3.08
N LEU A 107 -5.10 -15.42 3.80
CA LEU A 107 -4.23 -14.26 3.87
C LEU A 107 -3.17 -14.51 4.97
N SER A 108 -1.89 -14.42 4.63
CA SER A 108 -0.77 -14.59 5.55
C SER A 108 0.04 -13.30 5.67
N ILE A 109 0.17 -12.80 6.89
CA ILE A 109 0.97 -11.62 7.21
C ILE A 109 2.18 -12.06 8.02
N GLY A 110 3.37 -11.79 7.48
CA GLY A 110 4.64 -12.21 8.09
C GLY A 110 4.91 -13.70 7.96
N PRO A 111 5.73 -14.29 8.85
CA PRO A 111 6.52 -13.56 9.84
C PRO A 111 7.55 -12.66 9.14
N PHE A 112 7.79 -11.47 9.66
CA PHE A 112 8.86 -10.60 9.18
C PHE A 112 9.48 -9.83 10.34
N ASN A 113 10.67 -9.31 10.11
CA ASN A 113 11.27 -8.32 10.98
C ASN A 113 11.17 -6.92 10.36
N TYR A 114 11.36 -5.90 11.19
CA TYR A 114 11.60 -4.53 10.74
C TYR A 114 12.59 -3.83 11.67
N SER A 115 13.26 -2.80 11.16
CA SER A 115 14.20 -1.98 11.93
C SER A 115 13.46 -1.09 12.93
N THR A 116 14.12 -0.73 14.02
CA THR A 116 13.64 0.31 14.94
C THR A 116 13.94 1.70 14.39
N MET A 117 13.25 2.72 14.92
CA MET A 117 13.57 4.13 14.67
C MET A 117 14.03 4.76 15.99
N ASP A 118 15.20 5.40 15.99
CA ASP A 118 15.83 5.94 17.21
C ASP A 118 14.94 6.96 17.93
N GLU A 119 14.10 7.68 17.18
CA GLU A 119 13.24 8.76 17.68
C GLU A 119 11.75 8.37 17.66
N ILE A 120 11.42 7.07 17.68
CA ILE A 120 10.03 6.60 17.51
C ILE A 120 9.04 7.21 18.51
N ASP A 121 9.47 7.45 19.75
CA ASP A 121 8.66 8.09 20.78
C ASP A 121 8.32 9.54 20.48
N LEU A 122 9.26 10.27 19.85
CA LEU A 122 9.06 11.64 19.38
C LEU A 122 8.14 11.62 18.16
N LEU A 123 8.42 10.76 17.18
CA LEU A 123 7.61 10.61 15.96
C LEU A 123 6.13 10.33 16.29
N CYS A 124 5.87 9.46 17.27
CA CYS A 124 4.52 9.16 17.76
C CYS A 124 3.76 10.38 18.30
N ARG A 125 4.44 11.45 18.71
CA ARG A 125 3.86 12.66 19.31
C ARG A 125 3.83 13.86 18.38
N LEU A 126 4.37 13.72 17.16
CA LEU A 126 4.40 14.82 16.20
C LEU A 126 2.97 15.27 15.83
N PRO A 127 2.76 16.59 15.62
CA PRO A 127 1.49 17.10 15.13
C PRO A 127 1.12 16.53 13.75
N ASP A 128 -0.17 16.42 13.47
CA ASP A 128 -0.68 15.90 12.19
C ASP A 128 -0.14 16.66 10.98
N GLN A 129 -0.03 17.99 11.09
CA GLN A 129 0.57 18.81 10.05
C GLN A 129 1.99 18.37 9.72
N PHE A 130 2.82 18.09 10.73
CA PHE A 130 4.19 17.63 10.51
C PHE A 130 4.21 16.24 9.85
N ILE A 131 3.35 15.32 10.30
CA ILE A 131 3.23 13.99 9.70
C ILE A 131 2.87 14.12 8.22
N ARG A 132 1.89 14.95 7.89
CA ARG A 132 1.45 15.17 6.50
C ARG A 132 2.55 15.79 5.65
N GLU A 133 3.22 16.82 6.13
CA GLU A 133 4.25 17.54 5.36
C GLU A 133 5.54 16.74 5.15
N HIS A 134 5.94 15.93 6.14
CA HIS A 134 7.26 15.29 6.15
C HIS A 134 7.23 13.77 5.92
N LEU A 135 6.11 13.09 6.17
CA LEU A 135 5.99 11.63 6.00
C LEU A 135 5.13 11.23 4.79
N SER A 136 4.58 12.21 4.05
CA SER A 136 3.94 11.99 2.75
C SER A 136 4.87 12.31 1.59
N THR A 137 4.69 11.62 0.47
CA THR A 137 5.30 12.00 -0.81
C THR A 137 4.61 13.21 -1.45
N SER A 138 3.33 13.42 -1.16
CA SER A 138 2.41 14.39 -1.78
C SER A 138 1.38 14.90 -0.75
N PRO A 139 1.78 15.80 0.18
CA PRO A 139 1.01 16.18 1.37
C PRO A 139 -0.42 16.69 1.11
N GLU A 140 -0.60 17.49 0.07
CA GLU A 140 -1.90 18.07 -0.31
C GLU A 140 -2.87 17.03 -0.88
N GLN A 141 -2.36 15.88 -1.34
CA GLN A 141 -3.12 14.84 -2.01
C GLN A 141 -3.48 13.67 -1.08
N GLU A 142 -2.93 13.63 0.13
CA GLU A 142 -3.22 12.55 1.09
C GLU A 142 -4.66 12.59 1.61
N PRO A 143 -5.30 11.43 1.85
CA PRO A 143 -6.66 11.37 2.37
C PRO A 143 -6.76 11.89 3.82
N ALA A 144 -7.98 12.13 4.29
CA ALA A 144 -8.25 12.67 5.63
C ALA A 144 -7.75 11.80 6.81
N HIS A 145 -7.56 10.49 6.60
CA HIS A 145 -7.12 9.54 7.63
C HIS A 145 -5.64 9.13 7.48
N PHE A 146 -4.86 9.91 6.73
CA PHE A 146 -3.47 9.60 6.49
C PHE A 146 -2.66 9.58 7.79
N GLU A 147 -2.80 10.62 8.61
CA GLU A 147 -2.06 10.83 9.84
C GLU A 147 -2.39 9.76 10.89
N ASP A 148 -3.67 9.40 11.03
CA ASP A 148 -4.12 8.30 11.89
C ASP A 148 -3.42 6.98 11.50
N ALA A 149 -3.37 6.68 10.20
CA ALA A 149 -2.75 5.46 9.69
C ALA A 149 -1.23 5.46 9.90
N VAL A 150 -0.55 6.60 9.67
CA VAL A 150 0.88 6.74 9.95
C VAL A 150 1.15 6.57 11.43
N ARG A 151 0.38 7.25 12.30
CA ARG A 151 0.55 7.18 13.75
C ARG A 151 0.34 5.76 14.28
N ALA A 152 -0.66 5.04 13.78
CA ALA A 152 -0.87 3.64 14.12
C ALA A 152 0.33 2.75 13.76
N ALA A 153 0.97 2.99 12.60
CA ALA A 153 2.18 2.28 12.21
C ALA A 153 3.39 2.63 13.09
N LEU A 154 3.55 3.91 13.46
CA LEU A 154 4.62 4.34 14.37
C LEU A 154 4.46 3.73 15.77
N VAL A 155 3.23 3.73 16.30
CA VAL A 155 2.89 3.06 17.57
C VAL A 155 3.19 1.56 17.50
N GLN A 156 2.87 0.90 16.39
CA GLN A 156 3.21 -0.50 16.17
C GLN A 156 4.74 -0.74 16.20
N ILE A 157 5.55 0.14 15.63
CA ILE A 157 7.02 0.05 15.69
C ILE A 157 7.51 0.23 17.13
N ARG A 158 6.98 1.24 17.84
CA ARG A 158 7.33 1.54 19.25
C ARG A 158 6.99 0.38 20.19
N ASP A 159 5.77 -0.16 20.09
CA ASP A 159 5.27 -1.17 21.02
C ASP A 159 5.82 -2.57 20.68
N HIS A 160 6.23 -2.78 19.43
CA HIS A 160 6.77 -4.04 18.94
C HIS A 160 8.10 -3.84 18.17
N PRO A 161 9.19 -3.43 18.84
CA PRO A 161 10.49 -3.18 18.19
C PRO A 161 11.18 -4.46 17.70
N LYS A 162 10.71 -5.63 18.17
CA LYS A 162 11.16 -6.96 17.75
C LYS A 162 9.95 -7.81 17.36
N PRO A 163 9.29 -7.54 16.21
CA PRO A 163 8.01 -8.17 15.85
C PRO A 163 8.08 -9.70 15.76
N LEU A 164 9.23 -10.28 15.42
CA LEU A 164 9.43 -11.73 15.44
C LEU A 164 9.24 -12.36 16.84
N GLN A 165 9.43 -11.57 17.91
CA GLN A 165 9.28 -12.02 19.29
C GLN A 165 7.93 -11.61 19.88
N THR A 166 7.44 -10.43 19.53
CA THR A 166 6.28 -9.81 20.19
C THR A 166 4.97 -9.96 19.41
N VAL A 167 5.03 -10.18 18.09
CA VAL A 167 3.86 -10.28 17.21
C VAL A 167 3.68 -11.69 16.67
N PHE A 168 4.76 -12.26 16.12
CA PHE A 168 4.74 -13.55 15.41
C PHE A 168 5.08 -14.68 16.37
N LYS A 169 4.07 -15.20 17.08
CA LYS A 169 4.22 -16.31 18.02
C LYS A 169 4.86 -17.52 17.34
N GLU A 170 5.87 -18.12 17.99
CA GLU A 170 6.61 -19.28 17.48
C GLU A 170 7.21 -19.06 16.07
N GLY A 171 7.46 -17.81 15.67
CA GLY A 171 7.92 -17.49 14.32
C GLY A 171 6.90 -17.78 13.22
N LYS A 172 5.61 -17.90 13.55
CA LYS A 172 4.55 -18.20 12.57
C LYS A 172 3.90 -16.91 12.04
N PRO A 173 3.46 -16.91 10.77
CA PRO A 173 2.68 -15.80 10.22
C PRO A 173 1.35 -15.65 10.96
N ARG A 174 0.74 -14.46 10.91
CA ARG A 174 -0.68 -14.31 11.26
C ARG A 174 -1.53 -14.65 10.04
N GLN A 175 -2.40 -15.64 10.19
CA GLN A 175 -3.23 -16.15 9.10
C GLN A 175 -4.68 -15.76 9.30
N TYR A 176 -5.32 -15.33 8.21
CA TYR A 176 -6.71 -14.90 8.20
C TYR A 176 -7.49 -15.61 7.09
N LYS A 177 -8.75 -15.91 7.38
CA LYS A 177 -9.73 -16.40 6.41
C LYS A 177 -10.88 -15.42 6.29
N LEU A 178 -11.44 -15.34 5.09
CA LEU A 178 -12.62 -14.55 4.81
C LEU A 178 -13.85 -15.34 5.24
N GLU A 179 -14.62 -14.80 6.16
CA GLU A 179 -15.88 -15.35 6.61
C GLU A 179 -17.01 -15.03 5.62
N ALA A 180 -18.13 -15.75 5.73
CA ALA A 180 -19.28 -15.56 4.85
C ALA A 180 -19.90 -14.15 4.94
N ASN A 181 -19.69 -13.45 6.06
CA ASN A 181 -20.12 -12.06 6.25
C ASN A 181 -19.15 -11.02 5.66
N GLY A 182 -18.07 -11.46 5.00
CA GLY A 182 -17.06 -10.60 4.40
C GLY A 182 -15.98 -10.11 5.38
N ALA A 183 -15.98 -10.55 6.64
CA ALA A 183 -14.96 -10.19 7.62
C ALA A 183 -13.74 -11.12 7.55
N TRP A 184 -12.56 -10.59 7.81
CA TRP A 184 -11.34 -11.39 7.97
C TRP A 184 -11.18 -11.85 9.43
N THR A 185 -11.16 -13.16 9.66
CA THR A 185 -10.97 -13.74 11.00
C THR A 185 -9.63 -14.44 11.11
N ARG A 186 -8.92 -14.19 12.21
CA ARG A 186 -7.63 -14.83 12.50
C ARG A 186 -7.83 -16.31 12.79
N CYS A 187 -7.04 -17.17 12.15
CA CYS A 187 -7.19 -18.63 12.22
C CYS A 187 -5.99 -19.36 12.85
N ASN A 188 -5.00 -18.62 13.39
CA ASN A 188 -3.85 -19.19 14.11
C ASN A 188 -3.26 -18.27 15.19
#